data_AF-A0A327JF37-F1
#
_entry.id   AF-A0A327JF37-F1
#
_cell.length_a   1.000
_cell.length_b   1.000
_cell.length_c   1.000
_cell.angle_alpha   90.00
_cell.angle_beta   90.00
_cell.angle_gamma   90.00
#
_symmetry.space_group_name_H-M   'P 1'
#
loop_
_entity.id
_entity.type
_entity.pdbx_description
1 polymer ?
#
loop_
_entity_poly.entity_id
_entity_poly.type
_entity_poly.pdbx_seq_one_letter_code
_entity_poly.pdbx_strand_id
1 'polypeptide(L)'
;MIKYINNANPNAVMGIIKTKEVKKMNLEEEIVKMVKKLSDEAKNYVSDSHQYRNINASIRNTFDNICGKAFGLTVEQTPDKFNRHFLTMNLLHPTMELQSTRTLAAGNKAEILDKLNSKEFIKLFKNNLEQMSEKMQER
;
A
#
# COMPACT_ATOMS: atom_id res chain seq x y z
N MET A 1 -13.91 -52.97 15.45
CA MET A 1 -13.09 -52.26 16.47
C MET A 1 -11.80 -51.84 15.77
N ILE A 2 -11.71 -50.57 15.33
CA ILE A 2 -10.58 -50.08 14.53
C ILE A 2 -9.47 -49.67 15.51
N LYS A 3 -8.31 -50.33 15.44
CA LYS A 3 -7.10 -49.95 16.18
C LYS A 3 -6.46 -48.75 15.50
N TYR A 4 -6.44 -47.60 16.18
CA TYR A 4 -5.61 -46.47 15.78
C TYR A 4 -4.16 -46.77 16.16
N ILE A 5 -3.28 -46.86 15.16
CA ILE A 5 -1.83 -46.91 15.36
C ILE A 5 -1.34 -45.45 15.41
N ASN A 6 -0.99 -44.98 16.60
CA ASN A 6 -0.34 -43.68 16.79
C ASN A 6 1.13 -43.78 16.36
N ASN A 7 1.42 -43.45 15.10
CA ASN A 7 2.80 -43.25 14.62
C ASN A 7 3.30 -41.82 14.91
N ALA A 8 3.17 -41.36 16.16
CA ALA A 8 3.84 -40.14 16.60
C ALA A 8 5.19 -40.53 17.20
N ASN A 9 6.27 -40.26 16.46
CA ASN A 9 7.65 -40.46 16.94
C ASN A 9 7.89 -39.53 18.15
N PRO A 10 8.17 -40.05 19.36
CA PRO A 10 8.32 -39.25 20.57
C PRO A 10 9.59 -38.38 20.59
N ASN A 11 10.45 -38.49 19.58
CA ASN A 11 11.71 -37.75 19.46
C ASN A 11 11.65 -36.56 18.48
N ALA A 12 10.46 -36.02 18.19
CA ALA A 12 10.34 -34.77 17.43
C ALA A 12 10.81 -33.59 18.28
N VAL A 13 12.12 -33.35 18.32
CA VAL A 13 12.70 -32.14 18.88
C VAL A 13 12.17 -30.97 18.06
N MET A 14 11.43 -30.04 18.69
CA MET A 14 11.02 -28.79 18.04
C MET A 14 12.29 -28.06 17.58
N GLY A 15 12.53 -28.07 16.27
CA GLY A 15 13.57 -27.25 15.67
C GLY A 15 13.22 -25.80 15.90
N ILE A 16 13.96 -25.11 16.78
CA ILE A 16 13.94 -23.66 16.85
C ILE A 16 14.49 -23.20 15.50
N ILE A 17 13.59 -22.80 14.59
CA ILE A 17 13.99 -22.06 13.40
C ILE A 17 14.62 -20.78 13.95
N LYS A 18 15.96 -20.68 13.89
CA LYS A 18 16.66 -19.42 14.12
C LYS A 18 15.92 -18.38 13.30
N THR A 19 15.27 -17.44 13.99
CA THR A 19 14.60 -16.31 13.37
C THR A 19 15.60 -15.68 12.43
N LYS A 20 15.42 -15.94 11.13
CA LYS A 20 16.16 -15.27 10.06
C LYS A 20 16.07 -13.79 10.41
N GLU A 21 17.19 -13.12 10.63
CA GLU A 21 17.20 -11.69 10.97
C GLU A 21 16.23 -11.00 10.02
N VAL A 22 15.09 -10.56 10.57
CA VAL A 22 14.07 -9.88 9.80
C VAL A 22 14.68 -8.53 9.54
N LYS A 23 15.31 -8.39 8.35
CA LYS A 23 15.94 -7.15 7.94
C LYS A 23 14.88 -6.06 8.11
N LYS A 24 15.10 -5.16 9.07
CA LYS A 24 14.16 -4.09 9.40
C LYS A 24 13.83 -3.38 8.08
N MET A 25 12.57 -3.49 7.65
CA MET A 25 12.16 -3.00 6.34
C MET A 25 12.45 -1.50 6.28
N ASN A 26 12.94 -1.03 5.14
CA ASN A 26 13.16 0.40 4.91
C ASN A 26 11.88 0.99 4.31
N LEU A 27 11.32 1.99 4.98
CA LEU A 27 10.08 2.66 4.55
C LEU A 27 10.21 3.19 3.11
N GLU A 28 11.35 3.78 2.76
CA GLU A 28 11.57 4.33 1.42
C GLU A 28 11.59 3.24 0.34
N GLU A 29 12.23 2.10 0.61
CA GLU A 29 12.25 0.97 -0.32
C GLU A 29 10.84 0.41 -0.56
N GLU A 30 10.02 0.31 0.50
CA GLU A 30 8.64 -0.17 0.37
C GLU A 30 7.78 0.82 -0.41
N ILE A 31 7.92 2.13 -0.15
CA ILE A 31 7.24 3.17 -0.94
C ILE A 31 7.64 3.08 -2.41
N VAL A 32 8.93 2.95 -2.73
CA VAL A 32 9.41 2.82 -4.11
C VAL A 32 8.81 1.59 -4.79
N LYS A 33 8.76 0.43 -4.12
CA LYS A 33 8.13 -0.78 -4.67
C LYS A 33 6.64 -0.58 -4.93
N MET A 34 5.92 0.03 -3.99
CA MET A 34 4.50 0.31 -4.10
C MET A 34 4.20 1.27 -5.26
N VAL A 35 4.97 2.36 -5.40
CA VAL A 35 4.85 3.33 -6.49
C VAL A 35 5.12 2.67 -7.84
N LYS A 36 6.17 1.83 -7.92
CA LYS A 36 6.47 1.08 -9.14
C LYS A 36 5.32 0.15 -9.53
N LYS A 37 4.81 -0.63 -8.57
CA LYS A 37 3.65 -1.52 -8.79
C LYS A 37 2.45 -0.74 -9.34
N LEU A 38 2.10 0.39 -8.70
CA LEU A 38 0.99 1.20 -9.14
C LEU A 38 1.23 1.84 -10.51
N SER A 39 2.45 2.29 -10.81
CA SER A 39 2.82 2.83 -12.13
C SER A 39 2.64 1.77 -13.22
N ASP A 40 3.06 0.53 -12.97
CA ASP A 40 2.90 -0.57 -13.93
C ASP A 40 1.42 -0.98 -14.09
N GLU A 41 0.63 -1.01 -13.02
CA GLU A 41 -0.82 -1.22 -13.11
C GLU A 41 -1.51 -0.07 -13.85
N ALA A 42 -1.14 1.18 -13.60
CA ALA A 42 -1.72 2.36 -14.25
C ALA A 42 -1.44 2.36 -15.76
N LYS A 43 -0.25 1.96 -16.19
CA LYS A 43 0.07 1.81 -17.62
C LYS A 43 -0.86 0.82 -18.31
N ASN A 44 -1.21 -0.28 -17.64
CA ASN A 44 -1.98 -1.37 -18.23
C ASN A 44 -3.49 -1.16 -18.15
N TYR A 45 -3.99 -0.63 -17.03
CA TYR A 45 -5.43 -0.67 -16.72
C TYR A 45 -6.13 0.69 -16.75
N VAL A 46 -5.41 1.80 -16.54
CA VAL A 46 -6.04 3.13 -16.63
C VAL A 46 -6.30 3.45 -18.10
N SER A 47 -7.49 3.97 -18.39
CA SER A 47 -7.95 4.32 -19.73
C SER A 47 -8.65 5.67 -19.72
N ASP A 48 -8.29 6.55 -20.66
CA ASP A 48 -8.96 7.85 -20.85
C ASP A 48 -10.24 7.73 -21.69
N SER A 49 -10.50 6.56 -22.27
CA SER A 49 -11.59 6.32 -23.23
C SER A 49 -12.67 5.39 -22.72
N HIS A 50 -12.42 4.61 -21.67
CA HIS A 50 -13.36 3.62 -21.16
C HIS A 50 -13.32 3.57 -19.62
N GLN A 51 -14.36 2.98 -19.03
CA GLN A 51 -14.38 2.72 -17.61
C GLN A 51 -13.37 1.64 -17.21
N TYR A 52 -12.71 1.82 -16.07
CA TYR A 52 -11.82 0.83 -15.48
C TYR A 52 -12.08 0.69 -13.98
N ARG A 53 -11.61 -0.41 -13.40
CA ARG A 53 -11.70 -0.63 -11.94
C ARG A 53 -10.59 0.14 -11.25
N ASN A 54 -10.89 0.73 -10.10
CA ASN A 54 -9.88 1.39 -9.26
C ASN A 54 -8.70 0.46 -9.02
N ILE A 55 -7.49 0.95 -9.30
CA ILE A 55 -6.25 0.23 -9.04
C ILE A 55 -5.65 0.74 -7.74
N ASN A 56 -5.09 -0.16 -6.93
CA ASN A 56 -4.57 0.19 -5.62
C ASN A 56 -3.29 -0.59 -5.30
N ALA A 57 -2.39 0.08 -4.60
CA ALA A 57 -1.20 -0.52 -4.04
C ALA A 57 -1.07 -0.04 -2.59
N SER A 58 -0.94 -1.00 -1.65
CA SER A 58 -0.91 -0.70 -0.23
C SER A 58 0.18 -1.49 0.49
N ILE A 59 0.69 -0.90 1.56
CA ILE A 59 1.66 -1.48 2.49
C ILE A 59 0.96 -1.64 3.84
N ARG A 60 1.04 -2.85 4.41
CA ARG A 60 0.68 -3.04 5.83
C ARG A 60 1.74 -2.35 6.67
N ASN A 61 1.32 -1.47 7.56
CA ASN A 61 2.27 -0.71 8.36
C ASN A 61 2.95 -1.61 9.39
N THR A 62 4.28 -1.65 9.35
CA THR A 62 5.14 -2.27 10.36
C THR A 62 6.17 -1.28 10.89
N PHE A 63 5.97 0.02 10.61
CA PHE A 63 6.89 1.09 10.97
C PHE A 63 6.34 1.86 12.18
N ASP A 64 7.14 1.92 13.25
CA ASP A 64 6.72 2.51 14.52
C ASP A 64 6.47 4.03 14.43
N ASN A 65 7.06 4.70 13.43
CA ASN A 65 6.98 6.15 13.23
C ASN A 65 5.74 6.60 12.43
N ILE A 66 4.92 5.68 11.94
CA ILE A 66 3.70 5.98 11.19
C ILE A 66 2.49 5.52 12.00
N CYS A 67 1.60 6.44 12.38
CA CYS A 67 0.33 6.15 13.02
C CYS A 67 -0.67 5.66 11.97
N GLY A 68 -0.71 4.35 11.75
CA GLY A 68 -1.61 3.71 10.79
C GLY A 68 -1.53 2.20 10.83
N LYS A 69 -2.60 1.52 10.40
CA LYS A 69 -2.61 0.07 10.16
C LYS A 69 -2.02 -0.28 8.80
N ALA A 70 -2.31 0.56 7.81
CA ALA A 70 -1.85 0.42 6.44
C ALA A 70 -1.89 1.77 5.74
N PHE A 71 -1.06 1.94 4.72
CA PHE A 71 -1.11 3.10 3.84
C PHE A 71 -0.94 2.66 2.39
N GLY A 72 -1.40 3.49 1.46
CA GLY A 72 -1.37 3.11 0.06
C GLY A 72 -1.71 4.24 -0.88
N LEU A 73 -1.67 3.91 -2.16
CA LEU A 73 -2.11 4.75 -3.25
C LEU A 73 -3.25 4.08 -4.00
N THR A 74 -4.13 4.91 -4.55
CA THR A 74 -5.23 4.47 -5.39
C THR A 74 -5.31 5.40 -6.59
N VAL A 75 -5.52 4.82 -7.77
CA VAL A 75 -5.93 5.56 -8.96
C VAL A 75 -7.38 5.19 -9.25
N GLU A 76 -8.25 6.19 -9.25
CA GLU A 76 -9.67 6.04 -9.50
C GLU A 76 -10.15 6.98 -10.59
N GLN A 77 -11.16 6.55 -11.33
CA GLN A 77 -11.78 7.35 -12.37
C GLN A 77 -12.86 8.25 -11.78
N THR A 78 -12.99 9.46 -12.32
CA THR A 78 -14.12 10.32 -11.99
C THR A 78 -15.40 9.70 -12.58
N PRO A 79 -16.50 9.57 -11.81
CA PRO A 79 -17.74 8.95 -12.31
C PRO A 79 -18.27 9.58 -13.62
N ASP A 80 -18.09 10.89 -13.78
CA ASP A 80 -18.68 11.66 -14.88
C ASP A 80 -17.74 11.90 -16.07
N LYS A 81 -16.46 11.52 -15.96
CA LYS A 81 -15.43 11.84 -16.98
C LYS A 81 -14.39 10.73 -17.11
N PHE A 82 -14.40 10.03 -18.25
CA PHE A 82 -13.47 8.92 -18.47
C PHE A 82 -12.00 9.35 -18.57
N ASN A 83 -11.72 10.56 -19.03
CA ASN A 83 -10.37 11.10 -19.18
C ASN A 83 -9.86 11.83 -17.93
N ARG A 84 -10.55 11.70 -16.79
CA ARG A 84 -10.14 12.34 -15.53
C ARG A 84 -10.03 11.32 -14.42
N HIS A 85 -8.81 11.19 -13.91
CA HIS A 85 -8.45 10.26 -12.84
C HIS A 85 -7.94 11.02 -11.64
N PHE A 86 -8.10 10.44 -10.46
CA PHE A 86 -7.51 10.91 -9.22
C PHE A 86 -6.45 9.93 -8.76
N LEU A 87 -5.27 10.44 -8.41
CA LEU A 87 -4.28 9.72 -7.64
C LEU A 87 -4.42 10.14 -6.18
N THR A 88 -4.87 9.24 -5.33
CA THR A 88 -5.10 9.49 -3.90
C THR A 88 -4.16 8.64 -3.05
N MET A 89 -3.66 9.22 -1.97
CA MET A 89 -3.01 8.49 -0.89
C MET A 89 -3.99 8.25 0.25
N ASN A 90 -3.95 7.03 0.77
CA ASN A 90 -4.82 6.55 1.83
C ASN A 90 -3.97 6.12 3.02
N LEU A 91 -4.41 6.47 4.23
CA LEU A 91 -3.87 5.99 5.50
C LEU A 91 -5.04 5.46 6.34
N LEU A 92 -4.97 4.20 6.72
CA LEU A 92 -5.98 3.53 7.54
C LEU A 92 -5.58 3.61 9.01
N HIS A 93 -6.49 4.02 9.88
CA HIS A 93 -6.24 4.21 11.29
C HIS A 93 -5.91 2.86 11.98
N PRO A 94 -5.07 2.82 13.03
CA PRO A 94 -4.70 1.58 13.70
C PRO A 94 -5.89 0.81 14.32
N THR A 95 -6.83 1.53 14.93
CA THR A 95 -7.93 0.94 15.74
C THR A 95 -9.34 1.28 15.25
N MET A 96 -9.58 2.55 14.89
CA MET A 96 -10.84 3.03 14.32
C MET A 96 -11.01 2.60 12.85
N GLU A 97 -12.27 2.48 12.40
CA GLU A 97 -12.62 2.34 10.97
C GLU A 97 -12.50 3.68 10.20
N LEU A 98 -11.46 4.45 10.53
CA LEU A 98 -11.22 5.77 9.96
C LEU A 98 -10.12 5.70 8.92
N GLN A 99 -10.39 6.26 7.74
CA GLN A 99 -9.41 6.40 6.66
C GLN A 99 -9.16 7.88 6.41
N SER A 100 -7.89 8.27 6.43
CA SER A 100 -7.44 9.57 5.97
C SER A 100 -7.09 9.46 4.49
N THR A 101 -7.63 10.34 3.67
CA THR A 101 -7.45 10.33 2.21
C THR A 101 -6.93 11.69 1.77
N ARG A 102 -5.92 11.71 0.90
CA ARG A 102 -5.38 12.93 0.30
C ARG A 102 -5.16 12.77 -1.20
N THR A 103 -5.75 13.65 -1.99
CA THR A 103 -5.52 13.71 -3.44
C THR A 103 -4.13 14.30 -3.72
N LEU A 104 -3.30 13.57 -4.47
CA LEU A 104 -1.94 13.95 -4.84
C LEU A 104 -1.85 14.53 -6.26
N ALA A 105 -2.74 14.09 -7.15
CA ALA A 105 -2.87 14.60 -8.52
C ALA A 105 -4.26 14.29 -9.07
N ALA A 106 -4.66 15.05 -10.08
CA ALA A 106 -5.83 14.80 -10.90
C ALA A 106 -5.49 15.11 -12.35
N GLY A 107 -5.87 14.23 -13.28
CA GLY A 107 -5.52 14.41 -14.69
C GLY A 107 -5.86 13.19 -15.54
N ASN A 108 -5.45 13.23 -16.81
CA ASN A 108 -5.52 12.09 -17.72
C ASN A 108 -4.46 11.03 -17.38
N LYS A 109 -4.48 9.89 -18.07
CA LYS A 109 -3.55 8.78 -17.82
C LYS A 109 -2.08 9.21 -17.85
N ALA A 110 -1.69 10.02 -18.84
CA ALA A 110 -0.31 10.48 -18.99
C ALA A 110 0.12 11.32 -17.79
N GLU A 111 -0.72 12.26 -17.35
CA GLU A 111 -0.46 13.11 -16.18
C GLU A 111 -0.32 12.30 -14.88
N ILE A 112 -1.14 11.25 -14.70
CA ILE A 112 -1.00 10.35 -13.54
C ILE A 112 0.33 9.59 -13.59
N LEU A 113 0.70 9.04 -14.76
CA LEU A 113 1.96 8.32 -14.93
C LEU A 113 3.18 9.24 -14.74
N ASP A 114 3.13 10.45 -15.26
CA ASP A 114 4.18 11.46 -15.08
C ASP A 114 4.35 11.82 -13.61
N LYS A 115 3.24 11.95 -12.86
CA LYS A 115 3.29 12.18 -11.42
C LYS A 115 3.97 11.02 -10.69
N LEU A 116 3.60 9.77 -10.99
CA LEU A 116 4.14 8.57 -10.34
C LEU A 116 5.63 8.35 -10.66
N ASN A 117 6.07 8.73 -11.86
CA ASN A 117 7.46 8.58 -12.32
C ASN A 117 8.34 9.80 -11.99
N SER A 118 7.77 10.85 -11.37
CA SER A 118 8.52 12.04 -10.97
C SER A 118 9.56 11.72 -9.89
N LYS A 119 10.78 12.23 -10.05
CA LYS A 119 11.88 12.07 -9.09
C LYS A 119 11.53 12.58 -7.68
N GLU A 120 10.67 13.59 -7.60
CA GLU A 120 10.27 14.19 -6.32
C GLU A 120 9.06 13.49 -5.69
N PHE A 121 8.44 12.51 -6.37
CA PHE A 121 7.20 11.90 -5.90
C PHE A 121 7.39 11.16 -4.57
N ILE A 122 8.47 10.42 -4.41
CA ILE A 122 8.77 9.68 -3.18
C ILE A 122 8.93 10.63 -1.98
N LYS A 123 9.60 11.77 -2.19
CA LYS A 123 9.74 12.82 -1.17
C LYS A 123 8.40 13.42 -0.81
N LEU A 124 7.59 13.78 -1.82
CA LEU A 124 6.23 14.27 -1.61
C LEU A 124 5.38 13.25 -0.83
N PHE A 125 5.43 11.97 -1.21
CA PHE A 125 4.68 10.91 -0.56
C PHE A 125 5.02 10.81 0.92
N LYS A 126 6.32 10.75 1.27
CA LYS A 126 6.79 10.69 2.67
C LYS A 126 6.29 11.87 3.50
N ASN A 127 6.46 13.10 3.00
CA ASN A 127 6.01 14.30 3.70
C ASN A 127 4.49 14.29 3.96
N ASN A 128 3.69 13.82 2.99
CA ASN A 128 2.25 13.75 3.19
C ASN A 128 1.86 12.61 4.13
N LEU A 129 2.57 11.48 4.10
CA LEU A 129 2.35 10.35 5.00
C LEU A 129 2.60 10.75 6.46
N GLU A 130 3.70 11.48 6.71
CA GLU A 130 4.03 12.03 8.04
C GLU A 130 2.93 12.97 8.53
N GLN A 131 2.52 13.95 7.71
CA GLN A 131 1.42 14.86 8.07
C GLN A 131 0.09 14.15 8.32
N MET A 132 -0.21 13.09 7.56
CA MET A 132 -1.43 12.31 7.76
C MET A 132 -1.36 11.44 9.02
N SER A 133 -0.17 10.92 9.33
CA SER A 133 0.12 10.18 10.56
C SER A 133 -0.04 11.07 11.79
N GLU A 134 0.54 12.28 11.80
CA GLU A 134 0.39 13.25 12.89
C GLU A 134 -1.10 13.55 13.16
N LYS A 135 -1.85 13.90 12.11
CA LYS A 135 -3.30 14.16 12.21
C LYS A 135 -4.12 12.95 12.67
N MET A 136 -3.61 11.73 12.47
CA MET A 136 -4.27 10.52 12.96
C MET A 136 -4.02 10.29 14.46
N GLN A 137 -2.89 10.74 15.00
CA GLN A 137 -2.63 10.66 16.44
C GLN A 137 -3.51 11.60 17.25
N GLU A 138 -3.94 12.72 16.64
CA GLU A 138 -4.81 13.72 17.27
C GLU A 138 -6.30 13.30 17.32
N ARG A 139 -6.68 12.19 16.69
CA ARG A 139 -8.07 11.74 16.52
C ARG A 139 -8.36 10.48 17.33
#